data_AF-A0A2D7KA91-F1
#
_entry.id   AF-A0A2D7KA91-F1
#
_cell.length_a   1.000
_cell.length_b   1.000
_cell.length_c   1.000
_cell.angle_alpha   90.00
_cell.angle_beta   90.00
_cell.angle_gamma   90.00
#
_symmetry.space_group_name_H-M   'P 1'
#
loop_
_entity.id
_entity.type
_entity.pdbx_description
1 polymer ?
#
loop_
_entity_poly.entity_id
_entity_poly.type
_entity_poly.pdbx_seq_one_letter_code
_entity_poly.pdbx_strand_id
1 'polypeptide(L)'
;GNLVTKNFISKVEQRDVGGSTLAARQIWWDEVVARLNNEQRGKLLGSFKGDDKILTIYKSGNYLISGFELSNKFDDDLIHIEKWFPERPVSCIYWNPVKELYFVKRFLIDITTKKYNFIDQNCELTLISVDYQPKVKISFNKRLKETKDLKDKIVSINKIVDVKGDKAKGNQLTKFKVKDIILMDVQEGEDWPVEENPLNQNQIDESTENIPKEDHLNDKLEDIKPNDVPKTKVSLKTKKQINIDTNSESPVELEWDLNNNEDKDEDGQMKIF
;
A
#
# COMPACT_ATOMS: atom_id res chain seq x y z
N GLY A 1 -35.65 -23.79 3.56
CA GLY A 1 -35.09 -22.63 4.27
C GLY A 1 -35.20 -22.89 5.77
N ASN A 2 -34.17 -22.59 6.54
CA ASN A 2 -34.15 -22.86 7.97
C ASN A 2 -34.71 -21.68 8.76
N LEU A 3 -35.55 -21.98 9.77
CA LEU A 3 -36.10 -20.99 10.68
C LEU A 3 -35.12 -20.75 11.83
N VAL A 4 -34.55 -19.54 11.91
CA VAL A 4 -33.54 -19.19 12.93
C VAL A 4 -34.19 -18.93 14.30
N THR A 5 -35.40 -18.36 14.33
CA THR A 5 -36.17 -18.18 15.59
C THR A 5 -37.67 -18.13 15.31
N LYS A 6 -38.47 -18.52 16.32
CA LYS A 6 -39.95 -18.48 16.29
C LYS A 6 -40.52 -17.14 16.77
N ASN A 7 -39.68 -16.26 17.32
CA ASN A 7 -40.09 -14.99 17.90
C ASN A 7 -39.98 -13.84 16.89
N PHE A 8 -40.77 -12.78 17.10
CA PHE A 8 -40.66 -11.55 16.31
C PHE A 8 -39.33 -10.85 16.58
N ILE A 9 -38.57 -10.59 15.52
CA ILE A 9 -37.28 -9.90 15.59
C ILE A 9 -37.52 -8.40 15.45
N SER A 10 -37.11 -7.61 16.46
CA SER A 10 -37.31 -6.15 16.47
C SER A 10 -36.20 -5.38 15.75
N LYS A 11 -34.95 -5.86 15.81
CA LYS A 11 -33.79 -5.23 15.17
C LYS A 11 -32.72 -6.28 14.88
N VAL A 12 -32.10 -6.21 13.71
CA VAL A 12 -30.93 -7.00 13.35
C VAL A 12 -29.75 -6.04 13.22
N GLU A 13 -28.73 -6.24 14.04
CA GLU A 13 -27.49 -5.47 14.01
C GLU A 13 -26.31 -6.43 13.84
N GLN A 14 -25.44 -6.14 12.88
CA GLN A 14 -24.21 -6.89 12.68
C GLN A 14 -23.20 -6.44 13.74
N ARG A 15 -22.92 -7.31 14.72
CA ARG A 15 -22.03 -7.01 15.85
C ARG A 15 -20.56 -7.14 15.50
N ASP A 16 -20.20 -8.26 14.87
CA ASP A 16 -18.84 -8.54 14.39
C ASP A 16 -18.92 -9.36 13.11
N VAL A 17 -18.04 -9.07 12.15
CA VAL A 17 -17.79 -9.95 11.01
C VAL A 17 -16.73 -10.92 11.48
N GLY A 18 -17.08 -12.19 11.70
CA GLY A 18 -16.10 -13.21 12.09
C GLY A 18 -14.96 -13.22 11.07
N GLY A 19 -13.73 -12.98 11.53
CA GLY A 19 -12.54 -13.02 10.68
C GLY A 19 -12.46 -14.37 9.98
N SER A 20 -12.25 -14.34 8.66
CA SER A 20 -12.36 -15.54 7.83
C SER A 20 -11.51 -16.70 8.34
N THR A 21 -12.16 -17.83 8.56
CA THR A 21 -11.58 -19.08 9.09
C THR A 21 -10.87 -19.90 8.02
N LEU A 22 -10.90 -19.47 6.76
CA LEU A 22 -10.20 -20.13 5.66
C LEU A 22 -8.69 -19.90 5.78
N ALA A 23 -7.91 -20.97 5.59
CA ALA A 23 -6.46 -20.89 5.53
C ALA A 23 -6.03 -19.96 4.38
N ALA A 24 -4.92 -19.24 4.57
CA ALA A 24 -4.37 -18.39 3.53
C ALA A 24 -3.97 -19.24 2.31
N ARG A 25 -4.37 -18.81 1.11
CA ARG A 25 -4.04 -19.47 -0.14
C ARG A 25 -3.14 -18.56 -0.96
N GLN A 26 -2.11 -19.13 -1.54
CA GLN A 26 -1.31 -18.43 -2.54
C GLN A 26 -2.11 -18.35 -3.84
N ILE A 27 -2.09 -17.18 -4.47
CA ILE A 27 -2.78 -16.91 -5.73
C ILE A 27 -1.75 -16.44 -6.75
N TRP A 28 -1.84 -17.01 -7.94
CA TRP A 28 -1.03 -16.64 -9.09
C TRP A 28 -1.92 -16.07 -10.20
N TRP A 29 -1.34 -15.14 -10.94
CA TRP A 29 -1.91 -14.52 -12.12
C TRP A 29 -1.36 -15.20 -13.38
N ASP A 30 -2.26 -15.69 -14.22
CA ASP A 30 -1.91 -16.23 -15.51
C ASP A 30 -2.21 -15.24 -16.64
N GLU A 31 -1.15 -14.73 -17.27
CA GLU A 31 -1.24 -13.76 -18.37
C GLU A 31 -1.81 -14.35 -19.67
N VAL A 32 -1.66 -15.66 -19.90
CA VAL A 32 -2.08 -16.31 -21.16
C VAL A 32 -3.59 -16.53 -21.20
N VAL A 33 -4.18 -16.94 -20.08
CA VAL A 33 -5.62 -17.22 -19.94
C VAL A 33 -6.39 -16.04 -19.35
N ALA A 34 -5.69 -15.02 -18.87
CA ALA A 34 -6.23 -13.87 -18.17
C ALA A 34 -7.10 -14.26 -16.95
N ARG A 35 -6.59 -15.18 -16.14
CA ARG A 35 -7.28 -15.73 -14.95
C ARG A 35 -6.35 -15.94 -13.77
N LEU A 36 -6.95 -16.00 -12.58
CA LEU A 36 -6.26 -16.42 -11.36
C LEU A 36 -6.19 -17.94 -11.28
N ASN A 37 -5.12 -18.44 -10.67
CA ASN A 37 -4.95 -19.86 -10.36
C ASN A 37 -4.28 -20.04 -8.99
N ASN A 38 -4.29 -21.28 -8.52
CA ASN A 38 -3.60 -21.74 -7.32
C ASN A 38 -2.51 -22.81 -7.63
N GLU A 39 -2.07 -22.89 -8.89
CA GLU A 39 -1.22 -23.97 -9.42
C GLU A 39 0.22 -23.51 -9.69
N GLN A 40 0.67 -22.42 -9.04
CA GLN A 40 2.02 -21.87 -9.24
C GLN A 40 2.32 -21.43 -10.69
N ARG A 41 1.28 -21.13 -11.47
CA ARG A 41 1.43 -20.76 -12.89
C ARG A 41 1.36 -19.25 -13.07
N GLY A 42 2.42 -18.68 -13.65
CA GLY A 42 2.51 -17.24 -13.92
C GLY A 42 3.05 -16.44 -12.74
N LYS A 43 2.54 -15.21 -12.55
CA LYS A 43 3.05 -14.26 -11.57
C LYS A 43 2.40 -14.47 -10.20
N LEU A 44 3.20 -14.69 -9.15
CA LEU A 44 2.68 -14.75 -7.78
C LEU A 44 2.13 -13.38 -7.35
N LEU A 45 0.86 -13.33 -6.95
CA LEU A 45 0.23 -12.11 -6.40
C LEU A 45 0.37 -12.02 -4.87
N GLY A 46 0.61 -13.16 -4.22
CA GLY A 46 0.80 -13.28 -2.77
C GLY A 46 -0.17 -14.24 -2.11
N SER A 47 -0.21 -14.20 -0.78
CA SER A 47 -1.13 -15.00 0.05
C SER A 47 -2.40 -14.20 0.35
N PHE A 48 -3.54 -14.81 0.06
CA PHE A 48 -4.87 -14.24 0.25
C PHE A 48 -5.64 -15.01 1.32
N LYS A 49 -6.32 -14.28 2.19
CA LYS A 49 -7.20 -14.82 3.23
C LYS A 49 -8.42 -13.93 3.38
N GLY A 50 -9.58 -14.56 3.55
CA GLY A 50 -10.80 -13.87 3.95
C GLY A 50 -11.23 -12.73 3.06
N ASP A 51 -11.11 -11.51 3.59
CA ASP A 51 -11.58 -10.27 2.97
C ASP A 51 -10.52 -9.58 2.11
N ASP A 52 -9.34 -10.20 1.94
CA ASP A 52 -8.31 -9.73 1.03
C ASP A 52 -8.89 -9.51 -0.37
N LYS A 53 -8.39 -8.48 -1.06
CA LYS A 53 -8.86 -8.10 -2.40
C LYS A 53 -7.69 -7.95 -3.36
N ILE A 54 -8.02 -7.97 -4.64
CA ILE A 54 -7.09 -7.76 -5.74
C ILE A 54 -7.38 -6.39 -6.33
N LEU A 55 -6.31 -5.63 -6.54
CA LEU A 55 -6.34 -4.41 -7.32
C LEU A 55 -6.06 -4.76 -8.78
N THR A 56 -6.93 -4.30 -9.66
CA THR A 56 -6.73 -4.37 -11.10
C THR A 56 -6.80 -2.99 -11.72
N ILE A 57 -5.89 -2.72 -12.64
CA ILE A 57 -5.85 -1.46 -13.37
C ILE A 57 -5.69 -1.73 -14.86
N TYR A 58 -6.52 -1.05 -15.64
CA TYR A 58 -6.69 -1.24 -17.07
C TYR A 58 -6.11 -0.08 -17.87
N LYS A 59 -5.66 -0.35 -19.09
CA LYS A 59 -5.11 0.64 -20.03
C LYS A 59 -6.10 1.77 -20.34
N SER A 60 -7.39 1.47 -20.25
CA SER A 60 -8.50 2.42 -20.38
C SER A 60 -8.58 3.46 -19.25
N GLY A 61 -7.70 3.41 -18.24
CA GLY A 61 -7.74 4.32 -17.11
C GLY A 61 -8.79 3.98 -16.06
N ASN A 62 -9.25 2.72 -16.08
CA ASN A 62 -10.16 2.18 -15.09
C ASN A 62 -9.39 1.37 -14.06
N TYR A 63 -9.79 1.45 -12.79
CA TYR A 63 -9.41 0.46 -11.78
C TYR A 63 -10.64 -0.28 -11.27
N LEU A 64 -10.41 -1.48 -10.73
CA LEU A 64 -11.42 -2.25 -10.01
C LEU A 64 -10.74 -2.99 -8.85
N ILE A 65 -11.38 -2.95 -7.70
CA ILE A 65 -11.04 -3.81 -6.57
C ILE A 65 -12.04 -4.97 -6.56
N SER A 66 -11.54 -6.20 -6.64
CA SER A 66 -12.36 -7.41 -6.67
C SER A 66 -11.85 -8.46 -5.68
N GLY A 67 -12.68 -9.45 -5.37
CA GLY A 67 -12.23 -10.62 -4.60
C GLY A 67 -11.27 -11.51 -5.40
N PHE A 68 -10.61 -12.45 -4.74
CA PHE A 68 -9.64 -13.37 -5.34
C PHE A 68 -10.25 -14.68 -5.86
N GLU A 69 -11.50 -14.64 -6.33
CA GLU A 69 -12.20 -15.82 -6.85
C GLU A 69 -11.55 -16.33 -8.15
N LEU A 70 -11.22 -17.62 -8.21
CA LEU A 70 -10.55 -18.24 -9.36
C LEU A 70 -11.40 -18.24 -10.64
N SER A 71 -12.72 -18.12 -10.51
CA SER A 71 -13.64 -17.99 -11.64
C SER A 71 -13.59 -16.61 -12.30
N ASN A 72 -12.95 -15.62 -11.69
CA ASN A 72 -12.87 -14.27 -12.24
C ASN A 72 -12.07 -14.28 -13.54
N LYS A 73 -12.70 -13.80 -14.61
CA LYS A 73 -12.05 -13.52 -15.89
C LYS A 73 -11.74 -12.03 -15.93
N PHE A 74 -10.51 -11.69 -16.28
CA PHE A 74 -10.08 -10.31 -16.46
C PHE A 74 -10.08 -9.95 -17.94
N ASP A 75 -10.20 -8.65 -18.22
CA ASP A 75 -10.22 -8.13 -19.58
C ASP A 75 -8.81 -8.01 -20.14
N ASP A 76 -8.69 -8.09 -21.47
CA ASP A 76 -7.41 -8.11 -22.19
C ASP A 76 -6.65 -6.76 -22.09
N ASP A 77 -7.32 -5.69 -21.66
CA ASP A 77 -6.70 -4.37 -21.45
C ASP A 77 -6.11 -4.19 -20.03
N LEU A 78 -6.01 -5.26 -19.25
CA LEU A 78 -5.36 -5.27 -17.94
C LEU A 78 -3.86 -4.99 -18.08
N ILE A 79 -3.35 -4.01 -17.33
CA ILE A 79 -1.93 -3.62 -17.33
C ILE A 79 -1.26 -3.77 -15.98
N HIS A 80 -2.04 -3.80 -14.89
CA HIS A 80 -1.51 -4.01 -13.54
C HIS A 80 -2.46 -4.87 -12.72
N ILE A 81 -1.91 -5.84 -12.00
CA ILE A 81 -2.63 -6.71 -11.06
C ILE A 81 -1.75 -7.05 -9.87
N GLU A 82 -2.30 -6.88 -8.68
CA GLU A 82 -1.64 -7.18 -7.41
C GLU A 82 -2.64 -7.33 -6.26
N LYS A 83 -2.15 -7.81 -5.11
CA LYS A 83 -2.92 -7.74 -3.86
C LYS A 83 -3.15 -6.27 -3.47
N TRP A 84 -4.39 -5.91 -3.18
CA TRP A 84 -4.76 -4.56 -2.78
C TRP A 84 -4.39 -4.29 -1.32
N PHE A 85 -3.74 -3.15 -1.09
CA PHE A 85 -3.45 -2.61 0.24
C PHE A 85 -4.01 -1.19 0.35
N PRO A 86 -4.89 -0.89 1.31
CA PRO A 86 -5.57 0.41 1.39
C PRO A 86 -4.63 1.60 1.56
N GLU A 87 -3.49 1.42 2.22
CA GLU A 87 -2.54 2.51 2.52
C GLU A 87 -1.50 2.75 1.40
N ARG A 88 -1.51 1.93 0.34
CA ARG A 88 -0.55 2.04 -0.76
C ARG A 88 -1.14 2.89 -1.89
N PRO A 89 -0.58 4.09 -2.16
CA PRO A 89 -1.07 4.95 -3.21
C PRO A 89 -0.58 4.45 -4.57
N VAL A 90 -1.46 4.57 -5.55
CA VAL A 90 -1.13 4.30 -6.94
C VAL A 90 -0.61 5.58 -7.58
N SER A 91 0.55 5.45 -8.22
CA SER A 91 1.16 6.49 -9.03
C SER A 91 0.94 6.18 -10.50
N CYS A 92 0.44 7.14 -11.27
CA CYS A 92 0.22 6.96 -12.70
C CYS A 92 0.69 8.16 -13.51
N ILE A 93 1.11 7.90 -14.74
CA ILE A 93 1.45 8.90 -15.74
C ILE A 93 0.54 8.71 -16.93
N TYR A 94 -0.09 9.79 -17.36
CA TYR A 94 -0.99 9.78 -18.50
C TYR A 94 -0.73 10.97 -19.43
N TRP A 95 -1.04 10.78 -20.71
CA TRP A 95 -0.99 11.79 -21.74
C TRP A 95 -2.32 12.51 -21.84
N ASN A 96 -2.29 13.85 -21.83
CA ASN A 96 -3.46 14.67 -22.12
C ASN A 96 -3.32 15.27 -23.52
N PRO A 97 -4.17 14.89 -24.50
CA PRO A 97 -4.05 15.39 -25.87
C PRO A 97 -4.50 16.85 -26.03
N VAL A 98 -5.35 17.38 -25.15
CA VAL A 98 -5.81 18.78 -25.22
C VAL A 98 -4.69 19.74 -24.85
N LYS A 99 -3.92 19.40 -23.82
CA LYS A 99 -2.75 20.19 -23.39
C LYS A 99 -1.47 19.75 -24.07
N GLU A 100 -1.50 18.61 -24.76
CA GLU A 100 -0.35 17.92 -25.35
C GLU A 100 0.84 17.78 -24.40
N LEU A 101 0.56 17.38 -23.15
CA LEU A 101 1.53 17.25 -22.07
C LEU A 101 1.24 16.00 -21.23
N TYR A 102 2.30 15.49 -20.59
CA TYR A 102 2.19 14.39 -19.64
C TYR A 102 1.88 14.92 -18.24
N PHE A 103 0.93 14.25 -17.57
CA PHE A 103 0.54 14.50 -16.19
C PHE A 103 0.87 13.31 -15.32
N VAL A 104 1.20 13.58 -14.06
CA VAL A 104 1.43 12.59 -13.02
C VAL A 104 0.39 12.76 -11.94
N LYS A 105 -0.21 11.66 -11.54
CA LYS A 105 -1.21 11.62 -10.48
C LYS A 105 -0.84 10.53 -9.49
N ARG A 106 -1.04 10.80 -8.21
CA ARG A 106 -0.79 9.88 -7.10
C ARG A 106 -1.97 9.94 -6.15
N PHE A 107 -2.61 8.81 -5.87
CA PHE A 107 -3.86 8.75 -5.13
C PHE A 107 -4.05 7.40 -4.44
N LEU A 108 -4.82 7.38 -3.35
CA LEU A 108 -5.29 6.13 -2.73
C LEU A 108 -6.52 5.61 -3.48
N ILE A 109 -6.66 4.30 -3.52
CA ILE A 109 -7.76 3.64 -4.20
C ILE A 109 -8.84 3.27 -3.20
N ASP A 110 -10.06 3.71 -3.49
CA ASP A 110 -11.25 3.36 -2.73
C ASP A 110 -11.96 2.13 -3.30
N ILE A 111 -12.67 1.41 -2.45
CA ILE A 111 -13.47 0.25 -2.86
C ILE A 111 -14.65 0.73 -3.71
N THR A 112 -14.72 0.22 -4.94
CA THR A 112 -15.78 0.54 -5.89
C THR A 112 -16.52 -0.74 -6.32
N THR A 113 -17.85 -0.64 -6.50
CA THR A 113 -18.67 -1.79 -6.95
C THR A 113 -18.49 -2.09 -8.44
N LYS A 114 -18.09 -1.07 -9.22
CA LYS A 114 -17.88 -1.14 -10.67
C LYS A 114 -16.55 -0.50 -11.01
N LYS A 115 -16.05 -0.78 -12.22
CA LYS A 115 -14.87 -0.13 -12.77
C LYS A 115 -14.99 1.39 -12.62
N TYR A 116 -13.99 2.00 -12.00
CA TYR A 116 -13.94 3.44 -11.79
C TYR A 116 -12.87 4.04 -12.67
N ASN A 117 -13.26 5.05 -13.46
CA ASN A 117 -12.35 5.76 -14.32
C ASN A 117 -11.70 6.93 -13.58
N PHE A 118 -10.38 6.92 -13.46
CA PHE A 118 -9.63 7.94 -12.70
C PHE A 118 -8.87 8.93 -13.60
N ILE A 119 -8.98 8.83 -14.91
CA ILE A 119 -8.43 9.82 -15.86
C ILE A 119 -9.57 10.39 -16.71
N ASP A 120 -9.31 11.48 -17.43
CA ASP A 120 -10.34 11.98 -18.35
C ASP A 120 -10.45 11.01 -19.56
N GLN A 121 -11.64 10.84 -20.14
CA GLN A 121 -11.89 9.88 -21.24
C GLN A 121 -11.00 10.07 -22.47
N ASN A 122 -10.55 11.30 -22.73
CA ASN A 122 -9.65 11.61 -23.85
C ASN A 122 -8.17 11.45 -23.50
N CYS A 123 -7.84 11.11 -22.25
CA CYS A 123 -6.47 10.91 -21.82
C CYS A 123 -6.05 9.45 -22.00
N GLU A 124 -4.78 9.24 -22.29
CA GLU A 124 -4.22 7.91 -22.48
C GLU A 124 -3.27 7.56 -21.33
N LEU A 125 -3.51 6.42 -20.69
CA LEU A 125 -2.65 5.95 -19.62
C LEU A 125 -1.33 5.40 -20.18
N THR A 126 -0.21 5.94 -19.72
CA THR A 126 1.12 5.58 -20.21
C THR A 126 1.83 4.63 -19.27
N LEU A 127 1.74 4.87 -17.96
CA LEU A 127 2.48 4.12 -16.94
C LEU A 127 1.71 4.10 -15.62
N ILE A 128 1.85 3.00 -14.89
CA ILE A 128 1.38 2.82 -13.52
C ILE A 128 2.53 2.26 -12.68
N SER A 129 2.59 2.66 -11.42
CA SER A 129 3.37 1.98 -10.38
C SER A 129 2.64 2.08 -9.04
N VAL A 130 2.75 1.04 -8.23
CA VAL A 130 2.27 1.01 -6.84
C VAL A 130 3.45 0.89 -5.86
N ASP A 131 4.64 1.19 -6.34
CA ASP A 131 5.87 1.12 -5.54
C ASP A 131 5.88 2.24 -4.50
N TYR A 132 6.60 2.02 -3.40
CA TYR A 132 6.72 3.01 -2.33
C TYR A 132 7.41 4.29 -2.82
N GLN A 133 8.45 4.17 -3.64
CA GLN A 133 9.20 5.28 -4.24
C GLN A 133 9.39 5.12 -5.75
N PRO A 134 8.34 5.33 -6.57
CA PRO A 134 8.44 5.17 -8.02
C PRO A 134 9.43 6.18 -8.60
N LYS A 135 10.36 5.68 -9.42
CA LYS A 135 11.29 6.48 -10.20
C LYS A 135 11.03 6.23 -11.68
N VAL A 136 11.00 7.30 -12.47
CA VAL A 136 10.81 7.19 -13.91
C VAL A 136 11.94 7.88 -14.66
N LYS A 137 12.38 7.26 -15.75
CA LYS A 137 13.30 7.86 -16.70
C LYS A 137 12.52 8.50 -17.84
N ILE A 138 12.73 9.80 -18.02
CA ILE A 138 12.13 10.61 -19.06
C ILE A 138 13.16 10.83 -20.16
N SER A 139 12.86 10.32 -21.36
CA SER A 139 13.69 10.52 -22.55
C SER A 139 13.08 11.60 -23.43
N PHE A 140 13.79 12.70 -23.67
CA PHE A 140 13.27 13.83 -24.44
C PHE A 140 13.38 13.62 -25.96
N ASN A 141 12.53 14.28 -26.73
CA ASN A 141 12.59 14.21 -28.18
C ASN A 141 13.74 15.07 -28.73
N LYS A 142 14.85 14.45 -29.12
CA LYS A 142 16.04 15.16 -29.63
C LYS A 142 15.86 15.83 -31.01
N ARG A 143 14.71 15.66 -31.67
CA ARG A 143 14.43 16.26 -32.99
C ARG A 143 13.97 17.72 -32.91
N LEU A 144 13.52 18.19 -31.75
CA LEU A 144 13.04 19.56 -31.58
C LEU A 144 14.17 20.46 -31.07
N LYS A 145 14.20 21.73 -31.52
CA LYS A 145 15.25 22.70 -31.12
C LYS A 145 15.33 22.89 -29.60
N GLU A 146 14.19 22.92 -28.92
CA GLU A 146 14.10 23.16 -27.47
C GLU A 146 14.62 22.00 -26.60
N THR A 147 14.61 20.79 -27.14
CA THR A 147 14.91 19.56 -26.39
C THR A 147 16.10 18.79 -26.96
N LYS A 148 16.80 19.36 -27.95
CA LYS A 148 17.93 18.74 -28.65
C LYS A 148 19.10 18.42 -27.70
N ASP A 149 19.41 19.36 -26.82
CA ASP A 149 20.56 19.28 -25.92
C ASP A 149 20.17 18.80 -24.49
N LEU A 150 18.89 18.49 -24.28
CA LEU A 150 18.43 17.95 -23.00
C LEU A 150 18.84 16.49 -22.86
N LYS A 151 19.50 16.19 -21.75
CA LYS A 151 19.81 14.81 -21.33
C LYS A 151 18.56 14.16 -20.74
N ASP A 152 18.50 12.83 -20.84
CA ASP A 152 17.47 12.04 -20.18
C ASP A 152 17.50 12.31 -18.67
N LYS A 153 16.32 12.41 -18.06
CA LYS A 153 16.17 12.77 -16.65
C LYS A 153 15.54 11.62 -15.88
N ILE A 154 16.13 11.24 -14.76
CA ILE A 154 15.50 10.35 -13.80
C ILE A 154 14.83 11.21 -12.73
N VAL A 155 13.55 10.98 -12.48
CA VAL A 155 12.77 11.72 -11.48
C VAL A 155 12.02 10.76 -10.58
N SER A 156 11.95 11.09 -9.29
CA SER A 156 11.10 10.39 -8.33
C SER A 156 9.70 11.02 -8.34
N ILE A 157 8.68 10.19 -8.49
CA ILE A 157 7.28 10.62 -8.57
C ILE A 157 6.82 11.27 -7.27
N ASN A 158 7.28 10.74 -6.12
CA ASN A 158 6.96 11.26 -4.79
C ASN A 158 7.41 12.73 -4.61
N LYS A 159 8.44 13.17 -5.34
CA LYS A 159 8.90 14.57 -5.31
C LYS A 159 8.08 15.50 -6.21
N ILE A 160 7.35 14.95 -7.18
CA ILE A 160 6.56 15.73 -8.15
C ILE A 160 5.15 15.95 -7.63
N VAL A 161 4.55 14.92 -7.04
CA VAL A 161 3.15 14.93 -6.61
C VAL A 161 3.00 14.14 -5.32
N ASP A 162 2.36 14.79 -4.34
CA ASP A 162 1.95 14.13 -3.11
C ASP A 162 0.66 13.31 -3.34
N VAL A 163 0.27 12.48 -2.37
CA VAL A 163 -0.99 11.74 -2.43
C VAL A 163 -2.16 12.72 -2.42
N LYS A 164 -2.89 12.76 -3.54
CA LYS A 164 -4.10 13.56 -3.73
C LYS A 164 -5.32 12.66 -3.83
N GLY A 165 -6.50 13.25 -3.87
CA GLY A 165 -7.73 12.53 -4.16
C GLY A 165 -7.74 11.95 -5.58
N ASP A 166 -8.49 10.86 -5.74
CA ASP A 166 -8.77 10.16 -6.99
C ASP A 166 -9.41 11.05 -8.07
N LYS A 167 -10.05 12.16 -7.71
CA LYS A 167 -10.63 13.14 -8.65
C LYS A 167 -9.66 14.23 -9.10
N ALA A 168 -8.48 14.32 -8.49
CA ALA A 168 -7.52 15.36 -8.84
C ALA A 168 -6.92 15.11 -10.24
N LYS A 169 -6.65 16.18 -10.99
CA LYS A 169 -5.97 16.09 -12.31
C LYS A 169 -4.47 15.79 -12.20
N GLY A 170 -3.90 15.75 -11.00
CA GLY A 170 -2.46 15.57 -10.81
C GLY A 170 -1.63 16.82 -11.17
N ASN A 171 -0.32 16.63 -11.28
CA ASN A 171 0.67 17.66 -11.57
C ASN A 171 1.30 17.41 -12.96
N GLN A 172 1.81 18.46 -13.59
CA GLN A 172 2.51 18.33 -14.87
C GLN A 172 3.86 17.64 -14.68
N LEU A 173 4.17 16.61 -15.48
CA LEU A 173 5.45 15.89 -15.42
C LEU A 173 6.61 16.76 -15.92
N THR A 174 6.41 17.37 -17.09
CA THR A 174 7.40 18.23 -17.74
C THR A 174 6.71 19.17 -18.72
N LYS A 175 7.34 20.31 -19.00
CA LYS A 175 6.92 21.29 -20.02
C LYS A 175 7.36 20.90 -21.43
N PHE A 176 8.33 20.00 -21.53
CA PHE A 176 8.95 19.62 -22.78
C PHE A 176 8.30 18.38 -23.39
N LYS A 177 8.38 18.26 -24.72
CA LYS A 177 7.91 17.06 -25.43
C LYS A 177 8.80 15.87 -25.12
N VAL A 178 8.16 14.80 -24.65
CA VAL A 178 8.81 13.55 -24.25
C VAL A 178 8.70 12.54 -25.38
N LYS A 179 9.77 11.78 -25.62
CA LYS A 179 9.79 10.66 -26.56
C LYS A 179 9.32 9.38 -25.88
N ASP A 180 9.84 9.11 -24.68
CA ASP A 180 9.60 7.86 -23.97
C ASP A 180 9.67 8.05 -22.44
N ILE A 181 8.90 7.26 -21.71
CA ILE A 181 8.81 7.26 -20.25
C ILE A 181 8.89 5.82 -19.77
N ILE A 182 9.95 5.50 -19.02
CA ILE A 182 10.23 4.14 -18.56
C ILE A 182 10.20 4.12 -17.03
N LEU A 183 9.50 3.15 -16.43
CA LEU A 183 9.57 2.87 -15.00
C LEU A 183 10.93 2.27 -14.67
N MET A 184 11.62 2.82 -13.67
CA MET A 184 12.88 2.27 -13.18
C MET A 184 12.59 1.21 -12.13
N ASP A 185 13.43 0.18 -12.08
CA ASP A 185 13.33 -0.87 -11.06
C ASP A 185 13.54 -0.30 -9.65
N VAL A 186 12.75 -0.82 -8.71
CA VAL A 186 12.87 -0.52 -7.28
C VAL A 186 14.24 -1.01 -6.80
N GLN A 187 14.97 -0.13 -6.11
CA GLN A 187 16.29 -0.47 -5.55
C GLN A 187 16.11 -1.20 -4.21
N GLU A 188 17.09 -2.03 -3.82
CA GLU A 188 17.08 -2.72 -2.53
C GLU A 188 16.90 -1.71 -1.37
N GLY A 189 15.90 -1.97 -0.52
CA GLY A 189 15.56 -1.11 0.61
C GLY A 189 14.59 0.05 0.30
N GLU A 190 14.12 0.19 -0.94
CA GLU A 190 13.07 1.12 -1.34
C GLU A 190 11.68 0.46 -1.47
N ASP A 191 11.57 -0.81 -1.10
CA ASP A 191 10.31 -1.54 -1.04
C ASP A 191 9.37 -1.01 0.04
N TRP A 192 8.11 -1.44 -0.04
CA TRP A 192 7.18 -1.22 1.05
C TRP A 192 7.72 -1.83 2.35
N PRO A 193 7.63 -1.10 3.49
CA PRO A 193 7.97 -1.69 4.77
C PRO A 193 7.15 -2.96 4.97
N VAL A 194 7.81 -4.05 5.37
CA VAL A 194 7.15 -5.32 5.61
C VAL A 194 6.17 -5.11 6.75
N GLU A 195 4.88 -5.18 6.44
CA GLU A 195 3.83 -5.26 7.46
C GLU A 195 4.04 -6.59 8.21
N GLU A 196 4.51 -6.52 9.46
CA GLU A 196 4.59 -7.67 10.36
C GLU A 196 3.17 -8.18 10.64
N ASN A 197 2.64 -9.01 9.74
CA ASN A 197 1.44 -9.77 10.04
C ASN A 197 1.84 -10.93 10.98
N PRO A 198 1.32 -11.00 12.23
CA PRO A 198 1.77 -11.96 13.25
C PRO A 198 1.40 -13.44 12.98
N LEU A 199 1.06 -13.81 11.74
CA LEU A 199 0.56 -15.14 11.39
C LEU A 199 1.54 -16.01 10.57
N ASN A 200 2.72 -15.50 10.21
CA ASN A 200 3.67 -16.20 9.34
C ASN A 200 4.79 -16.98 10.07
N GLN A 201 4.70 -17.24 11.38
CA GLN A 201 5.76 -17.94 12.11
C GLN A 201 5.65 -19.48 12.17
N ASN A 202 4.61 -20.12 11.64
CA ASN A 202 4.38 -21.56 11.89
C ASN A 202 4.54 -22.47 10.67
N GLN A 203 5.52 -22.25 9.79
CA GLN A 203 5.92 -23.26 8.80
C GLN A 203 7.43 -23.23 8.51
N ILE A 204 8.25 -23.53 9.52
CA ILE A 204 9.54 -24.20 9.31
C ILE A 204 9.68 -25.19 10.46
N ASP A 205 9.53 -26.48 10.16
CA ASP A 205 10.22 -27.62 10.79
C ASP A 205 9.44 -28.91 10.51
N GLU A 206 9.89 -29.67 9.51
CA GLU A 206 10.08 -31.13 9.56
C GLU A 206 10.36 -31.70 8.16
N SER A 207 11.65 -31.89 7.86
CA SER A 207 12.11 -33.06 7.10
C SER A 207 13.60 -33.30 7.34
N THR A 208 13.85 -33.98 8.46
CA THR A 208 14.82 -35.08 8.66
C THR A 208 16.18 -35.03 7.95
N GLU A 209 17.22 -34.84 8.78
CA GLU A 209 18.56 -35.39 8.58
C GLU A 209 18.55 -36.93 8.45
N ASN A 210 19.41 -37.47 7.59
CA ASN A 210 20.09 -38.75 7.80
C ASN A 210 21.22 -38.92 6.77
N ILE A 211 22.46 -39.08 7.25
CA ILE A 211 23.47 -40.07 6.82
C ILE A 211 24.53 -40.16 7.96
N PRO A 212 25.09 -41.35 8.26
CA PRO A 212 25.53 -41.73 9.61
C PRO A 212 27.06 -41.79 9.85
N LYS A 213 27.39 -41.56 11.14
CA LYS A 213 28.42 -42.12 12.06
C LYS A 213 29.63 -42.92 11.54
N GLU A 214 30.79 -42.62 12.16
CA GLU A 214 31.79 -43.49 12.84
C GLU A 214 32.95 -42.52 13.30
N ASP A 215 33.62 -42.56 14.45
CA ASP A 215 33.90 -43.64 15.40
C ASP A 215 34.41 -43.14 16.78
N HIS A 216 34.04 -43.91 17.82
CA HIS A 216 34.75 -44.32 19.05
C HIS A 216 35.37 -43.28 20.04
N LEU A 217 34.80 -43.14 21.25
CA LEU A 217 35.00 -43.92 22.51
C LEU A 217 36.21 -43.47 23.35
N ASN A 218 36.01 -42.82 24.50
CA ASN A 218 36.01 -43.44 25.85
C ASN A 218 36.08 -42.41 27.00
N ASP A 219 35.00 -42.40 27.80
CA ASP A 219 34.90 -42.56 29.26
C ASP A 219 35.84 -41.87 30.29
N LYS A 220 35.16 -41.22 31.27
CA LYS A 220 35.46 -40.95 32.72
C LYS A 220 36.34 -39.72 33.06
N LEU A 221 35.78 -38.65 33.69
CA LEU A 221 35.42 -38.43 35.13
C LEU A 221 36.63 -38.66 36.07
N GLU A 222 37.09 -37.82 36.99
CA GLU A 222 36.78 -36.50 37.62
C GLU A 222 38.15 -35.97 38.13
N ASP A 223 38.45 -34.67 38.19
CA ASP A 223 38.37 -33.80 39.39
C ASP A 223 39.12 -32.51 39.00
N ILE A 224 38.65 -31.29 39.32
CA ILE A 224 39.16 -30.41 40.40
C ILE A 224 38.26 -29.15 40.42
N LYS A 225 37.87 -28.70 41.63
CA LYS A 225 37.07 -27.49 41.93
C LYS A 225 37.93 -26.18 41.91
N PRO A 226 37.44 -25.02 42.41
CA PRO A 226 36.83 -23.93 41.66
C PRO A 226 37.64 -22.61 41.76
N ASN A 227 37.07 -21.52 41.25
CA ASN A 227 37.42 -20.10 41.42
C ASN A 227 38.30 -19.50 40.30
N ASP A 228 37.73 -18.60 39.50
CA ASP A 228 37.75 -17.17 39.85
C ASP A 228 36.85 -16.36 38.93
N VAL A 229 35.93 -15.61 39.54
CA VAL A 229 35.18 -14.53 38.91
C VAL A 229 35.91 -13.22 39.22
N PRO A 230 36.07 -12.33 38.24
CA PRO A 230 35.82 -10.92 38.51
C PRO A 230 34.71 -10.35 37.62
N LYS A 231 33.80 -9.67 38.32
CA LYS A 231 32.68 -8.88 37.84
C LYS A 231 33.18 -7.62 37.12
N THR A 232 32.53 -7.21 36.02
CA THR A 232 32.24 -5.78 35.71
C THR A 232 31.09 -5.72 34.69
N LYS A 233 29.83 -5.51 35.13
CA LYS A 233 29.04 -4.26 35.10
C LYS A 233 28.98 -3.54 33.74
N VAL A 234 27.83 -3.60 33.07
CA VAL A 234 27.26 -2.48 32.28
C VAL A 234 25.79 -2.33 32.63
N SER A 235 25.44 -1.12 33.07
CA SER A 235 24.14 -0.68 33.58
C SER A 235 23.25 -0.11 32.49
N LEU A 236 21.95 -0.45 32.55
CA LEU A 236 20.84 0.10 31.78
C LEU A 236 20.60 1.60 32.07
N LYS A 237 20.27 2.39 31.04
CA LYS A 237 19.72 3.75 31.17
C LYS A 237 18.24 3.78 30.78
N THR A 238 17.43 4.23 31.72
CA THR A 238 15.96 4.34 31.73
C THR A 238 15.46 5.56 30.96
N LYS A 239 14.38 5.37 30.16
CA LYS A 239 13.57 6.44 29.55
C LYS A 239 12.59 7.03 30.57
N LYS A 240 12.47 8.36 30.56
CA LYS A 240 11.61 9.20 31.43
C LYS A 240 10.14 9.09 30.97
N GLN A 241 9.25 8.62 31.84
CA GLN A 241 7.78 8.68 31.68
C GLN A 241 7.25 9.99 32.28
N ILE A 242 6.27 10.60 31.62
CA ILE A 242 5.51 11.77 32.09
C ILE A 242 4.18 11.21 32.63
N ASN A 243 3.94 11.34 33.93
CA ASN A 243 2.67 10.99 34.57
C ASN A 243 1.75 12.21 34.58
N ILE A 244 0.49 12.02 34.18
CA ILE A 244 -0.58 13.01 34.32
C ILE A 244 -1.49 12.47 35.42
N ASP A 245 -1.43 13.09 36.61
CA ASP A 245 -2.36 12.81 37.71
C ASP A 245 -3.69 13.52 37.44
N THR A 246 -4.77 12.74 37.38
CA THR A 246 -6.16 13.19 37.25
C THR A 246 -6.83 13.01 38.61
N ASN A 247 -6.70 13.99 39.49
CA ASN A 247 -7.55 14.06 40.69
C ASN A 247 -7.62 15.49 41.27
N SER A 248 -8.46 16.32 40.66
CA SER A 248 -9.07 17.46 41.33
C SER A 248 -10.44 17.73 40.71
N GLU A 249 -11.48 17.27 41.39
CA GLU A 249 -12.87 17.65 41.13
C GLU A 249 -13.07 19.14 41.41
N SER A 250 -13.04 19.93 40.35
CA SER A 250 -13.62 21.27 40.29
C SER A 250 -13.96 21.57 38.83
N PRO A 251 -15.17 22.09 38.51
CA PRO A 251 -15.53 22.39 37.13
C PRO A 251 -14.58 23.43 36.55
N VAL A 252 -13.96 23.10 35.42
CA VAL A 252 -13.21 24.07 34.61
C VAL A 252 -14.23 24.94 33.90
N GLU A 253 -14.47 26.15 34.39
CA GLU A 253 -15.14 27.20 33.64
C GLU A 253 -14.19 27.66 32.52
N LEU A 254 -14.48 27.23 31.29
CA LEU A 254 -13.84 27.77 30.09
C LEU A 254 -14.60 29.04 29.70
N GLU A 255 -14.03 30.20 30.03
CA GLU A 255 -14.39 31.47 29.39
C GLU A 255 -13.82 31.48 27.97
N TRP A 256 -14.69 31.62 26.97
CA TRP A 256 -14.29 31.79 25.58
C TRP A 256 -14.27 33.29 25.28
N ASP A 257 -13.07 33.89 25.29
CA ASP A 257 -12.87 35.23 24.74
C ASP A 257 -13.04 35.18 23.22
N LEU A 258 -14.26 35.46 22.75
CA LEU A 258 -14.54 35.70 21.33
C LEU A 258 -14.02 37.10 20.96
N ASN A 259 -12.71 37.20 20.70
CA ASN A 259 -12.17 38.32 19.92
C ASN A 259 -12.56 38.12 18.44
N ASN A 260 -13.80 38.46 18.13
CA ASN A 260 -14.29 38.66 16.77
C ASN A 260 -13.66 39.94 16.19
N ASN A 261 -12.61 39.78 15.39
CA ASN A 261 -12.32 40.74 14.33
C ASN A 261 -12.82 40.12 13.02
N GLU A 262 -14.08 40.38 12.68
CA GLU A 262 -14.60 40.23 11.33
C GLU A 262 -15.24 41.56 10.89
N ASP A 263 -14.77 42.02 9.73
CA ASP A 263 -15.11 43.26 9.06
C ASP A 263 -16.63 43.39 8.83
N LYS A 264 -17.20 44.52 9.26
CA LYS A 264 -18.58 44.92 8.96
C LYS A 264 -18.56 45.96 7.83
N ASP A 265 -19.37 45.75 6.81
CA ASP A 265 -19.73 46.80 5.85
C ASP A 265 -20.73 47.80 6.50
N GLU A 266 -20.78 49.07 6.06
CA GLU A 266 -21.43 50.23 6.70
C GLU A 266 -22.94 50.10 7.08
N ASP A 267 -23.63 49.04 6.64
CA ASP A 267 -25.05 48.80 6.94
C ASP A 267 -25.33 47.56 7.83
N GLY A 268 -24.31 46.94 8.41
CA GLY A 268 -24.48 46.05 9.58
C GLY A 268 -25.17 44.69 9.36
N GLN A 269 -25.04 44.06 8.19
CA GLN A 269 -25.47 42.66 7.96
C GLN A 269 -24.28 41.72 7.67
N MET A 270 -24.32 40.49 8.21
CA MET A 270 -23.32 39.44 7.96
C MET A 270 -23.48 38.83 6.57
N LYS A 271 -22.37 38.66 5.83
CA LYS A 271 -22.29 37.87 4.60
C LYS A 271 -22.27 36.39 4.94
N ILE A 272 -23.27 35.66 4.46
CA ILE A 272 -23.36 34.20 4.56
C ILE A 272 -22.89 33.62 3.21
N PHE A 273 -21.91 32.72 3.23
CA PHE A 273 -21.69 31.73 2.18
C PHE A 273 -21.84 30.35 2.79
#